data_AF-A0A843VS11-F1
#
_entry.id   AF-A0A843VS11-F1
#
_cell.length_a   1.000
_cell.length_b   1.000
_cell.length_c   1.000
_cell.angle_alpha   90.00
_cell.angle_beta   90.00
_cell.angle_gamma   90.00
#
_symmetry.space_group_name_H-M   'P 1'
#
loop_
_entity.id
_entity.type
_entity.pdbx_description
1 polymer ?
#
loop_
_entity_poly.entity_id
_entity_poly.type
_entity_poly.pdbx_seq_one_letter_code
_entity_poly.pdbx_strand_id
1 'polypeptide(L)'
;MALKIPFFLLLVFLLSFPSPISSRAVPETSQTGVVGVVYSMSTAGLPPPKQVADALVDAGVSRVLLIDTYPEGIAAFNGTPFHITIGVNNSVLPLLAANRSEAIRWIGDHIIGPNVAVGTISVGHDLLSTYIALYKYLLPALRNLQAAFTTMGLDMSLTTSCSYDIICPGFPPSEAHFNSSVAETHVMPLMEFLTETSSPFLIQLYPFKLYNSDVIPRASTGLATFDSRPGIFLTDPKTGLVYQNMFDAMVDATVAALDKLGYPDIRVVVAGTGWPSEGTDDQPEASPVIAAEYTERLVSRLSSGAGTPALPDVTPVAYIFSLFDGPMVAGMPTAWNWGIWTKDMQQKYIVDFASAANVGGRARRTLISAAAGWAAAVALFW
;
A
#
# COMPACT_ATOMS: atom_id res chain seq x y z
N MET A 1 -77.70 15.56 -11.93
CA MET A 1 -77.02 16.63 -11.17
C MET A 1 -75.65 16.10 -10.79
N ALA A 2 -74.64 16.44 -11.59
CA ALA A 2 -73.29 15.88 -11.50
C ALA A 2 -72.42 16.76 -10.61
N LEU A 3 -71.81 16.20 -9.57
CA LEU A 3 -70.84 16.89 -8.74
C LEU A 3 -69.43 16.54 -9.25
N LYS A 4 -68.83 17.47 -10.00
CA LYS A 4 -67.42 17.41 -10.40
C LYS A 4 -66.56 17.83 -9.21
N ILE A 5 -65.71 16.94 -8.72
CA ILE A 5 -64.61 17.28 -7.81
C ILE A 5 -63.31 17.13 -8.62
N PRO A 6 -62.42 18.14 -8.61
CA PRO A 6 -61.34 18.26 -9.59
C PRO A 6 -60.18 17.30 -9.31
N PHE A 7 -59.70 16.70 -10.40
CA PHE A 7 -58.56 15.78 -10.50
C PHE A 7 -57.21 16.53 -10.40
N PHE A 8 -57.01 17.39 -9.40
CA PHE A 8 -55.78 18.20 -9.30
C PHE A 8 -55.18 18.30 -7.89
N LEU A 9 -55.42 17.29 -7.03
CA LEU A 9 -54.79 17.17 -5.72
C LEU A 9 -54.31 15.74 -5.45
N LEU A 10 -53.72 15.10 -6.47
CA LEU A 10 -53.02 13.82 -6.32
C LEU A 10 -51.66 13.80 -7.04
N LEU A 11 -50.98 14.95 -7.10
CA LEU A 11 -49.63 15.06 -7.68
C LEU A 11 -48.70 16.04 -6.94
N VAL A 12 -48.90 16.23 -5.62
CA VAL A 12 -47.98 17.03 -4.78
C VAL A 12 -47.53 16.27 -3.52
N PHE A 13 -47.95 15.01 -3.32
CA PHE A 13 -47.55 14.18 -2.18
C PHE A 13 -46.59 13.03 -2.56
N LEU A 14 -45.70 13.26 -3.53
CA LEU A 14 -44.64 12.33 -3.93
C LEU A 14 -43.26 13.01 -4.12
N LEU A 15 -42.99 14.11 -3.41
CA LEU A 15 -41.66 14.74 -3.39
C LEU A 15 -41.25 15.18 -1.96
N SER A 16 -41.44 14.29 -0.98
CA SER A 16 -40.93 14.48 0.37
C SER A 16 -40.46 13.16 0.97
N PHE A 17 -39.49 12.53 0.29
CA PHE A 17 -38.52 11.70 0.98
C PHE A 17 -37.19 12.43 0.89
N PRO A 18 -36.59 12.89 2.02
CA PRO A 18 -35.18 13.19 1.98
C PRO A 18 -34.48 11.89 1.60
N SER A 19 -33.89 11.84 0.41
CA SER A 19 -32.91 10.82 0.07
C SER A 19 -31.93 10.73 1.24
N PRO A 20 -31.57 9.54 1.75
CA PRO A 20 -30.41 9.45 2.60
C PRO A 20 -29.21 9.78 1.72
N ILE A 21 -28.83 11.05 1.66
CA ILE A 21 -27.47 11.44 1.36
C ILE A 21 -26.70 10.86 2.55
N SER A 22 -26.31 9.60 2.43
CA SER A 22 -25.22 9.06 3.19
C SER A 22 -23.99 9.78 2.67
N SER A 23 -23.75 10.99 3.19
CA SER A 23 -22.41 11.56 3.20
C SER A 23 -21.62 10.67 4.15
N ARG A 24 -21.23 9.50 3.65
CA ARG A 24 -20.26 8.65 4.28
C ARG A 24 -18.97 9.43 4.19
N ALA A 25 -18.68 10.20 5.24
CA ALA A 25 -17.36 10.73 5.46
C ALA A 25 -16.46 9.50 5.54
N VAL A 26 -15.81 9.17 4.42
CA VAL A 26 -14.56 8.42 4.47
C VAL A 26 -13.70 9.22 5.43
N PRO A 27 -13.15 8.63 6.51
CA PRO A 27 -12.19 9.33 7.32
C PRO A 27 -11.02 9.65 6.39
N GLU A 28 -10.96 10.88 5.89
CA GLU A 28 -9.75 11.44 5.28
C GLU A 28 -8.73 11.53 6.41
N THR A 29 -8.09 10.40 6.69
CA THR A 29 -6.80 10.40 7.34
C THR A 29 -5.87 11.11 6.37
N SER A 30 -5.64 12.40 6.63
CA SER A 30 -4.62 13.20 5.98
C SER A 30 -3.34 12.37 5.88
N GLN A 31 -3.03 11.86 4.68
CA GLN A 31 -1.83 11.05 4.47
C GLN A 31 -0.62 11.99 4.43
N THR A 32 -0.18 12.40 5.61
CA THR A 32 1.14 13.01 5.78
C THR A 32 2.17 11.93 5.50
N GLY A 33 2.99 12.11 4.46
CA GLY A 33 3.96 11.11 4.03
C GLY A 33 3.35 9.94 3.27
N VAL A 34 3.68 9.81 1.99
CA VAL A 34 3.23 8.72 1.11
C VAL A 34 4.33 7.71 0.80
N VAL A 35 5.58 8.02 1.15
CA VAL A 35 6.74 7.14 0.97
C VAL A 35 7.25 6.67 2.33
N GLY A 36 7.35 5.35 2.47
CA GLY A 36 8.01 4.68 3.58
C GLY A 36 9.18 3.82 3.14
N VAL A 37 9.78 3.13 4.11
CA VAL A 37 10.81 2.13 3.86
C VAL A 37 10.47 0.82 4.57
N VAL A 38 10.85 -0.30 3.95
CA VAL A 38 10.78 -1.62 4.56
C VAL A 38 12.06 -1.88 5.35
N TYR A 39 11.93 -2.17 6.64
CA TYR A 39 13.06 -2.48 7.52
C TYR A 39 12.95 -3.90 8.09
N SER A 40 13.94 -4.73 7.79
CA SER A 40 14.17 -6.02 8.44
C SER A 40 15.24 -5.91 9.50
N MET A 41 14.90 -6.32 10.72
CA MET A 41 15.80 -6.39 11.87
C MET A 41 16.56 -7.72 11.94
N SER A 42 16.11 -8.73 11.19
CA SER A 42 16.68 -10.08 11.20
C SER A 42 17.97 -10.24 10.39
N THR A 43 18.41 -9.21 9.67
CA THR A 43 19.66 -9.28 8.89
C THR A 43 20.87 -9.21 9.82
N ALA A 44 21.80 -10.16 9.66
CA ALA A 44 23.00 -10.21 10.49
C ALA A 44 23.92 -9.00 10.25
N GLY A 45 24.50 -8.48 11.34
CA GLY A 45 25.47 -7.39 11.31
C GLY A 45 24.87 -6.01 11.07
N LEU A 46 23.56 -5.84 11.32
CA LEU A 46 22.93 -4.53 11.27
C LEU A 46 23.21 -3.71 12.54
N PRO A 47 23.19 -2.37 12.45
CA PRO A 47 23.22 -1.48 13.59
C PRO A 47 22.04 -1.69 14.54
N PRO A 48 22.16 -1.28 15.82
CA PRO A 48 21.06 -1.36 16.77
C PRO A 48 19.78 -0.67 16.25
N PRO A 49 18.59 -1.26 16.42
CA PRO A 49 17.34 -0.70 15.89
C PRO A 49 17.08 0.76 16.30
N LYS A 50 17.54 1.18 17.49
CA LYS A 50 17.39 2.57 17.94
C LYS A 50 18.20 3.55 17.09
N GLN A 51 19.44 3.19 16.76
CA GLN A 51 20.28 4.00 15.86
C GLN A 51 19.66 4.09 14.47
N VAL A 52 19.04 2.99 14.00
CA VAL A 52 18.31 2.97 12.73
C VAL A 52 17.10 3.89 12.78
N ALA A 53 16.29 3.81 13.83
CA ALA A 53 15.12 4.67 14.03
C ALA A 53 15.50 6.15 14.03
N ASP A 54 16.54 6.53 14.78
CA ASP A 54 17.00 7.92 14.87
C ASP A 54 17.51 8.43 13.50
N ALA A 55 18.28 7.62 12.77
CA ALA A 55 18.75 7.97 11.43
C ALA A 55 17.60 8.12 10.42
N LEU A 56 16.53 7.32 10.52
CA LEU A 56 15.35 7.46 9.68
C LEU A 56 14.57 8.74 9.99
N VAL A 57 14.56 9.19 11.26
CA VAL A 57 14.00 10.49 11.64
C VAL A 57 14.80 11.61 10.99
N ASP A 58 16.13 11.56 11.10
CA ASP A 58 17.03 12.55 10.49
C ASP A 58 16.90 12.59 8.96
N ALA A 59 16.66 11.44 8.33
CA ALA A 59 16.41 11.34 6.89
C ALA A 59 15.02 11.84 6.45
N GLY A 60 14.13 12.22 7.39
CA GLY A 60 12.79 12.70 7.08
C GLY A 60 11.81 11.63 6.63
N VAL A 61 12.06 10.36 6.99
CA VAL A 61 11.15 9.25 6.70
C VAL A 61 9.85 9.43 7.48
N SER A 62 8.73 9.12 6.83
CA SER A 62 7.39 9.33 7.40
C SER A 62 6.67 8.04 7.76
N ARG A 63 7.06 6.92 7.15
CA ARG A 63 6.48 5.59 7.38
C ARG A 63 7.55 4.52 7.43
N VAL A 64 7.36 3.54 8.30
CA VAL A 64 8.25 2.38 8.39
C VAL A 64 7.41 1.12 8.44
N LEU A 65 7.73 0.16 7.58
CA LEU A 65 7.19 -1.19 7.64
C LEU A 65 8.26 -2.09 8.24
N LEU A 66 8.07 -2.47 9.50
CA LEU A 66 8.91 -3.43 10.22
C LEU A 66 8.46 -4.83 9.86
N ILE A 67 9.20 -5.57 9.03
CA ILE A 67 8.76 -6.90 8.57
C ILE A 67 8.91 -8.00 9.63
N ASP A 68 9.66 -7.71 10.68
CA ASP A 68 9.94 -8.63 11.78
C ASP A 68 9.17 -8.22 13.05
N THR A 69 8.60 -9.19 13.75
CA THR A 69 7.89 -8.95 15.02
C THR A 69 8.79 -9.13 16.25
N TYR A 70 9.93 -8.43 16.30
CA TYR A 70 10.83 -8.50 17.46
C TYR A 70 10.52 -7.39 18.48
N PRO A 71 10.03 -7.70 19.70
CA PRO A 71 9.54 -6.68 20.63
C PRO A 71 10.56 -5.59 20.99
N GLU A 72 11.82 -5.95 21.23
CA GLU A 72 12.87 -4.97 21.56
C GLU A 72 13.19 -4.07 20.36
N GLY A 73 13.17 -4.65 19.15
CA GLY A 73 13.37 -3.91 17.91
C GLY A 73 12.22 -2.96 17.60
N ILE A 74 10.97 -3.39 17.84
CA ILE A 74 9.79 -2.53 17.75
C ILE A 74 9.89 -1.39 18.77
N ALA A 75 10.23 -1.69 20.03
CA ALA A 75 10.33 -0.70 21.11
C ALA A 75 11.32 0.43 20.80
N ALA A 76 12.33 0.19 19.96
CA ALA A 76 13.28 1.20 19.52
C ALA A 76 12.62 2.36 18.73
N PHE A 77 11.45 2.13 18.15
CA PHE A 77 10.65 3.12 17.42
C PHE A 77 9.66 3.89 18.32
N ASN A 78 9.66 3.64 19.63
CA ASN A 78 8.83 4.41 20.56
C ASN A 78 9.19 5.91 20.51
N GLY A 79 8.16 6.76 20.46
CA GLY A 79 8.29 8.22 20.41
C GLY A 79 8.74 8.77 19.05
N THR A 80 8.91 7.93 18.03
CA THR A 80 9.20 8.39 16.67
C THR A 80 7.94 8.93 15.98
N PRO A 81 8.06 9.83 14.98
CA PRO A 81 6.91 10.39 14.27
C PRO A 81 6.35 9.48 13.17
N PHE A 82 6.85 8.24 13.03
CA PHE A 82 6.52 7.39 11.90
C PHE A 82 5.09 6.83 11.98
N HIS A 83 4.45 6.68 10.83
CA HIS A 83 3.36 5.73 10.68
C HIS A 83 3.94 4.31 10.58
N ILE A 84 3.72 3.49 11.60
CA ILE A 84 4.34 2.16 11.70
C ILE A 84 3.38 1.08 11.24
N THR A 85 3.87 0.24 10.33
CA THR A 85 3.26 -1.05 9.97
C THR A 85 4.12 -2.18 10.50
N ILE A 86 3.53 -3.17 11.17
CA ILE A 86 4.25 -4.36 11.68
C ILE A 86 3.84 -5.58 10.85
N GLY A 87 4.84 -6.27 10.29
CA GLY A 87 4.69 -7.57 9.67
C GLY A 87 4.68 -8.69 10.71
N VAL A 88 3.76 -9.65 10.55
CA VAL A 88 3.71 -10.88 11.33
C VAL A 88 4.28 -12.01 10.49
N ASN A 89 5.27 -12.72 11.04
CA ASN A 89 5.90 -13.83 10.33
C ASN A 89 4.91 -14.99 10.09
N ASN A 90 5.01 -15.63 8.92
CA ASN A 90 4.18 -16.77 8.53
C ASN A 90 4.19 -17.92 9.56
N SER A 91 5.29 -18.12 10.28
CA SER A 91 5.41 -19.16 11.32
C SER A 91 4.47 -18.98 12.51
N VAL A 92 3.99 -17.75 12.75
CA VAL A 92 3.13 -17.41 13.89
C VAL A 92 1.64 -17.62 13.56
N LEU A 93 1.28 -17.74 12.28
CA LEU A 93 -0.10 -17.90 11.82
C LEU A 93 -0.87 -19.04 12.52
N PRO A 94 -0.32 -20.28 12.66
CA PRO A 94 -1.06 -21.36 13.31
C PRO A 94 -1.41 -21.03 14.77
N LEU A 95 -0.52 -20.32 15.49
CA LEU A 95 -0.76 -19.89 16.87
C LEU A 95 -1.92 -18.90 16.95
N LEU A 96 -1.89 -17.87 16.10
CA LEU A 96 -2.93 -16.83 16.06
C LEU A 96 -4.28 -17.37 15.59
N ALA A 97 -4.25 -18.35 14.69
CA ALA A 97 -5.45 -19.04 14.21
C ALA A 97 -6.09 -19.95 15.27
N ALA A 98 -5.30 -20.46 16.22
CA ALA A 98 -5.73 -21.50 17.14
C ALA A 98 -6.91 -21.05 18.01
N ASN A 99 -6.82 -19.88 18.63
CA ASN A 99 -7.90 -19.27 19.40
C ASN A 99 -7.60 -17.80 19.73
N ARG A 100 -8.63 -17.11 20.21
CA ARG A 100 -8.57 -15.70 20.57
C ARG A 100 -7.67 -15.40 21.78
N SER A 101 -7.51 -16.31 22.74
CA SER A 101 -6.63 -16.09 23.90
C SER A 101 -5.17 -16.01 23.47
N GLU A 102 -4.77 -16.82 22.48
CA GLU A 102 -3.43 -16.74 21.88
C GLU A 102 -3.21 -15.41 21.15
N ALA A 103 -4.19 -14.94 20.39
CA ALA A 103 -4.13 -13.63 19.76
C ALA A 103 -4.00 -12.50 20.80
N ILE A 104 -4.78 -12.53 21.89
CA ILE A 104 -4.70 -11.57 23.00
C ILE A 104 -3.30 -11.56 23.62
N ARG A 105 -2.75 -12.75 23.91
CA ARG A 105 -1.40 -12.88 24.48
C ARG A 105 -0.34 -12.32 23.53
N TRP A 106 -0.41 -12.71 22.26
CA TRP A 106 0.52 -12.22 21.25
C TRP A 106 0.48 -10.69 21.10
N ILE A 107 -0.71 -10.08 21.09
CA ILE A 107 -0.87 -8.61 21.05
C ILE A 107 -0.25 -7.96 22.28
N GLY A 108 -0.47 -8.52 23.47
CA GLY A 108 0.13 -8.04 24.71
C GLY A 108 1.66 -8.02 24.64
N ASP A 109 2.24 -9.12 24.21
CA ASP A 109 3.69 -9.31 24.19
C ASP A 109 4.40 -8.50 23.09
N HIS A 110 3.79 -8.40 21.90
CA HIS A 110 4.48 -7.91 20.70
C HIS A 110 4.02 -6.53 20.22
N ILE A 111 2.83 -6.06 20.63
CA ILE A 111 2.26 -4.80 20.15
C ILE A 111 2.12 -3.80 21.30
N ILE A 112 1.49 -4.22 22.40
CA ILE A 112 1.30 -3.34 23.57
C ILE A 112 2.59 -3.21 24.38
N GLY A 113 3.28 -4.32 24.65
CA GLY A 113 4.51 -4.36 25.45
C GLY A 113 5.59 -3.37 24.98
N PRO A 114 5.90 -3.29 23.67
CA PRO A 114 6.84 -2.31 23.13
C PRO A 114 6.44 -0.84 23.30
N ASN A 115 5.17 -0.56 23.60
CA ASN A 115 4.61 0.77 23.79
C ASN A 115 4.87 1.71 22.59
N VAL A 116 4.56 1.24 21.39
CA VAL A 116 4.77 1.98 20.13
C VAL A 116 3.42 2.26 19.47
N ALA A 117 3.27 3.45 18.88
CA ALA A 117 2.09 3.81 18.10
C ALA A 117 2.10 3.05 16.76
N VAL A 118 1.40 1.92 16.72
CA VAL A 118 1.25 1.08 15.52
C VAL A 118 -0.04 1.45 14.82
N GLY A 119 0.00 1.67 13.50
CA GLY A 119 -1.19 1.98 12.71
C GLY A 119 -1.75 0.76 11.96
N THR A 120 -0.90 -0.19 11.59
CA THR A 120 -1.31 -1.34 10.77
C THR A 120 -0.52 -2.58 11.14
N ILE A 121 -1.19 -3.74 11.15
CA ILE A 121 -0.54 -5.04 11.23
C ILE A 121 -0.80 -5.82 9.94
N SER A 122 0.29 -6.20 9.26
CA SER A 122 0.28 -7.08 8.09
C SER A 122 0.55 -8.52 8.51
N VAL A 123 -0.50 -9.33 8.55
CA VAL A 123 -0.47 -10.71 9.02
C VAL A 123 -0.03 -11.65 7.91
N GLY A 124 1.20 -12.15 8.00
CA GLY A 124 1.82 -12.99 6.98
C GLY A 124 2.23 -12.23 5.71
N HIS A 125 3.04 -12.89 4.90
CA HIS A 125 3.50 -12.40 3.61
C HIS A 125 3.52 -13.52 2.56
N ASP A 126 3.09 -13.20 1.33
CA ASP A 126 3.16 -14.07 0.14
C ASP A 126 2.49 -15.45 0.34
N LEU A 127 1.47 -15.49 1.20
CA LEU A 127 0.71 -16.70 1.52
C LEU A 127 -0.05 -17.24 0.31
N LEU A 128 -0.47 -16.36 -0.60
CA LEU A 128 -1.27 -16.70 -1.77
C LEU A 128 -0.44 -17.13 -2.98
N SER A 129 0.88 -16.99 -2.93
CA SER A 129 1.79 -17.36 -4.02
C SER A 129 2.80 -18.42 -3.57
N THR A 130 3.57 -18.14 -2.52
CA THR A 130 4.73 -18.95 -2.11
C THR A 130 4.38 -19.91 -0.97
N TYR A 131 3.57 -19.47 -0.02
CA TYR A 131 3.29 -20.22 1.22
C TYR A 131 1.84 -20.70 1.33
N ILE A 132 1.28 -21.20 0.21
CA ILE A 132 -0.14 -21.56 0.08
C ILE A 132 -0.65 -22.52 1.17
N ALA A 133 0.22 -23.43 1.65
CA ALA A 133 -0.13 -24.37 2.71
C ALA A 133 -0.48 -23.70 4.05
N LEU A 134 -0.01 -22.46 4.28
CA LEU A 134 -0.28 -21.68 5.48
C LEU A 134 -1.51 -20.78 5.35
N TYR A 135 -2.04 -20.58 4.14
CA TYR A 135 -3.19 -19.70 3.93
C TYR A 135 -4.41 -20.07 4.76
N LYS A 136 -4.65 -21.37 4.99
CA LYS A 136 -5.75 -21.87 5.82
C LYS A 136 -5.78 -21.29 7.24
N TYR A 137 -4.66 -20.75 7.72
CA TYR A 137 -4.56 -20.09 9.03
C TYR A 137 -4.80 -18.58 8.97
N LEU A 138 -4.73 -17.94 7.80
CA LEU A 138 -4.78 -16.49 7.66
C LEU A 138 -6.09 -15.88 8.15
N LEU A 139 -7.23 -16.28 7.56
CA LEU A 139 -8.53 -15.73 7.92
C LEU A 139 -8.90 -16.00 9.39
N PRO A 140 -8.69 -17.21 9.94
CA PRO A 140 -8.85 -17.43 11.38
C PRO A 140 -7.97 -16.52 12.25
N ALA A 141 -6.70 -16.33 11.88
CA ALA A 141 -5.78 -15.45 12.61
C ALA A 141 -6.24 -13.98 12.57
N LEU A 142 -6.60 -13.47 11.39
CA LEU A 142 -7.12 -12.11 11.21
C LEU A 142 -8.39 -11.87 12.03
N ARG A 143 -9.34 -12.81 12.03
CA ARG A 143 -10.57 -12.72 12.82
C ARG A 143 -10.29 -12.75 14.33
N ASN A 144 -9.39 -13.61 14.79
CA ASN A 144 -9.01 -13.67 16.20
C ASN A 144 -8.33 -12.38 16.66
N LEU A 145 -7.42 -11.83 15.85
CA LEU A 145 -6.76 -10.55 16.11
C LEU A 145 -7.78 -9.39 16.12
N GLN A 146 -8.68 -9.32 15.13
CA GLN A 146 -9.72 -8.28 15.07
C GLN A 146 -10.63 -8.30 16.30
N ALA A 147 -11.04 -9.49 16.73
CA ALA A 147 -11.85 -9.65 17.94
C ALA A 147 -11.08 -9.24 19.21
N ALA A 148 -9.78 -9.52 19.27
CA ALA A 148 -8.91 -9.09 20.36
C ALA A 148 -8.74 -7.55 20.37
N PHE A 149 -8.49 -6.93 19.23
CA PHE A 149 -8.41 -5.47 19.07
C PHE A 149 -9.69 -4.77 19.54
N THR A 150 -10.84 -5.25 19.09
CA THR A 150 -12.15 -4.74 19.51
C THR A 150 -12.32 -4.78 21.03
N THR A 151 -11.82 -5.85 21.66
CA THR A 151 -11.96 -6.04 23.12
C THR A 151 -10.98 -5.22 23.93
N MET A 152 -9.80 -4.97 23.37
CA MET A 152 -8.77 -4.14 23.96
C MET A 152 -8.96 -2.64 23.66
N GLY A 153 -9.93 -2.28 22.81
CA GLY A 153 -10.15 -0.90 22.37
C GLY A 153 -9.01 -0.36 21.51
N LEU A 154 -8.34 -1.23 20.76
CA LEU A 154 -7.24 -0.86 19.87
C LEU A 154 -7.79 -0.48 18.49
N ASP A 155 -7.43 0.71 18.01
CA ASP A 155 -7.81 1.22 16.69
C ASP A 155 -6.63 1.08 15.72
N MET A 156 -6.58 -0.06 15.02
CA MET A 156 -5.53 -0.41 14.06
C MET A 156 -6.12 -1.21 12.90
N SER A 157 -5.54 -1.07 11.71
CA SER A 157 -5.91 -1.89 10.56
C SER A 157 -5.24 -3.27 10.60
N LEU A 158 -5.98 -4.30 10.16
CA LEU A 158 -5.48 -5.66 9.97
C LEU A 158 -5.55 -6.05 8.51
N THR A 159 -4.42 -6.50 7.97
CA THR A 159 -4.28 -6.83 6.55
C THR A 159 -3.28 -7.96 6.36
N THR A 160 -2.93 -8.27 5.11
CA THR A 160 -1.85 -9.18 4.72
C THR A 160 -1.14 -8.61 3.50
N SER A 161 0.16 -8.83 3.39
CA SER A 161 0.93 -8.43 2.22
C SER A 161 0.98 -9.57 1.20
N CYS A 162 0.55 -9.31 -0.02
CA CYS A 162 0.53 -10.27 -1.11
C CYS A 162 1.57 -9.94 -2.18
N SER A 163 2.15 -10.95 -2.82
CA SER A 163 2.97 -10.75 -4.03
C SER A 163 2.08 -10.36 -5.20
N TYR A 164 2.56 -9.46 -6.07
CA TYR A 164 1.94 -9.18 -7.35
C TYR A 164 1.76 -10.42 -8.24
N ASP A 165 2.47 -11.52 -7.96
CA ASP A 165 2.36 -12.81 -8.69
C ASP A 165 0.95 -13.44 -8.61
N ILE A 166 0.10 -13.01 -7.68
CA ILE A 166 -1.29 -13.46 -7.60
C ILE A 166 -2.21 -12.78 -8.61
N ILE A 167 -1.70 -11.77 -9.31
CA ILE A 167 -2.40 -11.00 -10.35
C ILE A 167 -1.83 -11.42 -11.69
N CYS A 168 -2.70 -11.82 -12.61
CA CYS A 168 -2.37 -11.87 -14.02
C CYS A 168 -2.41 -10.42 -14.53
N PRO A 169 -1.25 -9.78 -14.77
CA PRO A 169 -1.15 -8.32 -14.82
C PRO A 169 -1.93 -7.66 -15.94
N GLY A 170 -2.18 -8.37 -17.05
CA GLY A 170 -2.84 -7.81 -18.22
C GLY A 170 -2.03 -6.67 -18.85
N PHE A 171 -1.74 -6.77 -20.14
CA PHE A 171 -1.20 -5.63 -20.89
C PHE A 171 -2.20 -5.33 -22.00
N PRO A 172 -3.22 -4.49 -21.71
CA PRO A 172 -3.18 -3.35 -20.77
C PRO A 172 -3.67 -3.61 -19.31
N PRO A 173 -3.42 -2.67 -18.36
CA PRO A 173 -3.81 -2.82 -16.95
C PRO A 173 -5.29 -3.08 -16.70
N SER A 174 -6.21 -2.54 -17.52
CA SER A 174 -7.65 -2.84 -17.37
C SER A 174 -8.02 -4.31 -17.63
N GLU A 175 -7.12 -5.11 -18.22
CA GLU A 175 -7.29 -6.55 -18.41
C GLU A 175 -6.75 -7.39 -17.25
N ALA A 176 -6.11 -6.75 -16.26
CA ALA A 176 -5.64 -7.41 -15.05
C ALA A 176 -6.75 -8.13 -14.30
N HIS A 177 -6.44 -9.29 -13.73
CA HIS A 177 -7.35 -10.04 -12.86
C HIS A 177 -6.55 -10.95 -11.93
N PHE A 178 -7.12 -11.31 -10.79
CA PHE A 178 -6.51 -12.30 -9.91
C PHE A 178 -6.46 -13.67 -10.58
N ASN A 179 -5.40 -14.43 -10.32
CA ASN A 179 -5.24 -15.79 -10.82
C ASN A 179 -6.43 -16.65 -10.35
N SER A 180 -7.13 -17.27 -11.29
CA SER A 180 -8.34 -18.04 -11.04
C SER A 180 -8.14 -19.21 -10.06
N SER A 181 -6.91 -19.72 -9.93
CA SER A 181 -6.59 -20.78 -8.97
C SER A 181 -6.73 -20.36 -7.51
N VAL A 182 -6.61 -19.07 -7.20
CA VAL A 182 -6.69 -18.51 -5.83
C VAL A 182 -7.79 -17.46 -5.67
N ALA A 183 -8.33 -16.91 -6.75
CA ALA A 183 -9.27 -15.78 -6.73
C ALA A 183 -10.51 -16.05 -5.86
N GLU A 184 -11.30 -17.07 -6.19
CA GLU A 184 -12.57 -17.34 -5.47
C GLU A 184 -12.34 -17.91 -4.08
N THR A 185 -11.41 -18.85 -3.94
CA THR A 185 -11.23 -19.64 -2.72
C THR A 185 -10.40 -18.92 -1.66
N HIS A 186 -9.56 -17.97 -2.07
CA HIS A 186 -8.63 -17.30 -1.18
C HIS A 186 -8.78 -15.77 -1.24
N VAL A 187 -8.67 -15.16 -2.42
CA VAL A 187 -8.66 -13.69 -2.53
C VAL A 187 -9.99 -13.08 -2.11
N MET A 188 -11.12 -13.58 -2.62
CA MET A 188 -12.44 -13.06 -2.29
C MET A 188 -12.73 -13.03 -0.78
N PRO A 189 -12.63 -14.14 -0.02
CA PRO A 189 -12.90 -14.08 1.42
C PRO A 189 -11.90 -13.24 2.22
N LEU A 190 -10.68 -13.02 1.70
CA LEU A 190 -9.78 -12.00 2.25
C LEU A 190 -10.31 -10.57 1.98
N MET A 191 -10.75 -10.27 0.77
CA MET A 191 -11.31 -8.96 0.42
C MET A 191 -12.60 -8.64 1.20
N GLU A 192 -13.45 -9.64 1.46
CA GLU A 192 -14.61 -9.52 2.35
C GLU A 192 -14.19 -9.03 3.74
N PHE A 193 -13.20 -9.70 4.35
CA PHE A 193 -12.68 -9.30 5.66
C PHE A 193 -12.09 -7.88 5.66
N LEU A 194 -11.32 -7.51 4.63
CA LEU A 194 -10.74 -6.16 4.51
C LEU A 194 -11.84 -5.10 4.35
N THR A 195 -12.90 -5.41 3.60
CA THR A 195 -14.06 -4.53 3.44
C THR A 195 -14.79 -4.33 4.77
N GLU A 196 -15.08 -5.42 5.49
CA GLU A 196 -15.75 -5.39 6.80
C GLU A 196 -14.97 -4.56 7.83
N THR A 197 -13.65 -4.62 7.78
CA THR A 197 -12.76 -3.90 8.72
C THR A 197 -12.26 -2.56 8.21
N SER A 198 -12.66 -2.15 6.99
CA SER A 198 -12.15 -0.94 6.33
C SER A 198 -10.62 -0.88 6.23
N SER A 199 -9.97 -2.04 6.15
CA SER A 199 -8.52 -2.21 6.09
C SER A 199 -8.01 -2.14 4.63
N PRO A 200 -6.79 -1.63 4.40
CA PRO A 200 -6.21 -1.60 3.06
C PRO A 200 -5.75 -2.99 2.60
N PHE A 201 -5.64 -3.18 1.29
CA PHE A 201 -4.96 -4.32 0.68
C PHE A 201 -3.49 -3.98 0.41
N LEU A 202 -2.58 -4.79 0.96
CA LEU A 202 -1.14 -4.59 0.80
C LEU A 202 -0.61 -5.48 -0.33
N ILE A 203 0.01 -4.85 -1.32
CA ILE A 203 0.61 -5.55 -2.47
C ILE A 203 2.09 -5.23 -2.57
N GLN A 204 2.92 -6.25 -2.79
CA GLN A 204 4.33 -6.10 -3.11
C GLN A 204 4.48 -6.16 -4.63
N LEU A 205 4.85 -5.03 -5.24
CA LEU A 205 4.99 -4.91 -6.68
C LEU A 205 6.36 -4.39 -7.07
N TYR A 206 7.01 -5.07 -8.00
CA TYR A 206 8.38 -4.81 -8.39
C TYR A 206 8.46 -4.70 -9.91
N PRO A 207 8.51 -3.48 -10.47
CA PRO A 207 8.71 -3.27 -11.90
C PRO A 207 9.91 -4.05 -12.45
N PHE A 208 11.00 -4.15 -11.68
CA PHE A 208 12.15 -5.00 -12.00
C PHE A 208 11.77 -6.47 -12.28
N LYS A 209 10.90 -7.08 -11.47
CA LYS A 209 10.46 -8.47 -11.67
C LYS A 209 9.68 -8.61 -12.97
N LEU A 210 8.74 -7.70 -13.19
CA LEU A 210 7.84 -7.77 -14.33
C LEU A 210 8.56 -7.47 -15.66
N TYR A 211 9.56 -6.58 -15.61
CA TYR A 211 10.50 -6.36 -16.69
C TYR A 211 11.27 -7.63 -17.07
N ASN A 212 11.70 -8.40 -16.06
CA ASN A 212 12.48 -9.63 -16.25
C ASN A 212 11.62 -10.88 -16.54
N SER A 213 10.29 -10.79 -16.51
CA SER A 213 9.42 -11.97 -16.64
C SER A 213 8.98 -12.29 -18.07
N ASP A 214 9.54 -11.64 -19.10
CA ASP A 214 9.17 -11.71 -20.53
C ASP A 214 7.70 -11.37 -20.87
N VAL A 215 6.88 -11.06 -19.85
CA VAL A 215 5.47 -10.67 -19.97
C VAL A 215 5.33 -9.31 -20.65
N ILE A 216 6.32 -8.44 -20.49
CA ILE A 216 6.40 -7.14 -21.15
C ILE A 216 7.57 -7.18 -22.12
N PRO A 217 7.44 -6.58 -23.32
CA PRO A 217 8.58 -6.42 -24.21
C PRO A 217 9.77 -5.80 -23.47
N ARG A 218 10.89 -6.52 -23.39
CA ARG A 218 12.15 -6.08 -22.76
C ARG A 218 12.64 -4.71 -23.25
N ALA A 219 12.18 -4.26 -24.40
CA ALA A 219 12.45 -2.92 -24.95
C ALA A 219 11.89 -1.74 -24.11
N SER A 220 11.25 -2.00 -22.96
CA SER A 220 10.57 -1.00 -22.13
C SER A 220 11.24 -0.71 -20.78
N THR A 221 12.58 -0.85 -20.67
CA THR A 221 13.34 -0.43 -19.46
C THR A 221 12.94 0.97 -19.01
N GLY A 222 12.64 1.85 -19.96
CA GLY A 222 12.18 3.20 -19.65
C GLY A 222 10.85 3.25 -18.88
N LEU A 223 9.85 2.44 -19.25
CA LEU A 223 8.61 2.35 -18.46
C LEU A 223 8.89 1.80 -17.06
N ALA A 224 9.76 0.80 -16.95
CA ALA A 224 10.11 0.18 -15.66
C ALA A 224 10.86 1.15 -14.73
N THR A 225 11.58 2.13 -15.29
CA THR A 225 12.47 3.06 -14.56
C THR A 225 12.00 4.52 -14.60
N PHE A 226 10.75 4.80 -14.97
CA PHE A 226 10.19 6.17 -15.07
C PHE A 226 10.91 7.09 -16.07
N ASP A 227 11.47 6.56 -17.14
CA ASP A 227 12.08 7.34 -18.20
C ASP A 227 11.04 8.17 -18.97
N SER A 228 11.21 9.49 -18.97
CA SER A 228 10.29 10.45 -19.54
C SER A 228 10.60 10.81 -21.01
N ARG A 229 11.51 10.11 -21.69
CA ARG A 229 11.78 10.36 -23.11
C ARG A 229 10.51 10.16 -23.96
N PRO A 230 10.31 10.95 -25.03
CA PRO A 230 9.15 10.80 -25.91
C PRO A 230 9.02 9.37 -26.45
N GLY A 231 7.80 8.85 -26.48
CA GLY A 231 7.51 7.50 -26.99
C GLY A 231 7.54 6.39 -25.92
N ILE A 232 7.91 6.70 -24.68
CA ILE A 232 7.92 5.74 -23.57
C ILE A 232 6.62 5.88 -22.78
N PHE A 233 5.58 5.20 -23.24
CA PHE A 233 4.30 5.13 -22.54
C PHE A 233 3.55 3.84 -22.92
N LEU A 234 2.65 3.40 -22.05
CA LEU A 234 1.69 2.33 -22.31
C LEU A 234 0.30 2.96 -22.41
N THR A 235 -0.39 2.73 -23.53
CA THR A 235 -1.81 3.13 -23.66
C THR A 235 -2.69 1.92 -23.43
N ASP A 236 -3.68 2.06 -22.57
CA ASP A 236 -4.74 1.09 -22.41
C ASP A 236 -5.82 1.32 -23.48
N PRO A 237 -5.95 0.45 -24.51
CA PRO A 237 -6.90 0.65 -25.59
C PRO A 237 -8.37 0.61 -25.15
N LYS A 238 -8.68 0.02 -24.00
CA LYS A 238 -10.06 -0.13 -23.51
C LYS A 238 -10.51 1.10 -22.73
N THR A 239 -9.63 1.64 -21.90
CA THR A 239 -9.95 2.79 -21.03
C THR A 239 -9.46 4.12 -21.60
N GLY A 240 -8.50 4.10 -22.54
CA GLY A 240 -7.81 5.28 -23.05
C GLY A 240 -6.77 5.85 -22.08
N LEU A 241 -6.53 5.19 -20.93
CA LEU A 241 -5.56 5.63 -19.94
C LEU A 241 -4.12 5.49 -20.47
N VAL A 242 -3.28 6.48 -20.17
CA VAL A 242 -1.89 6.52 -20.58
C VAL A 242 -0.99 6.44 -19.36
N TYR A 243 -0.13 5.43 -19.33
CA TYR A 243 0.82 5.17 -18.27
C TYR A 243 2.22 5.54 -18.74
N GLN A 244 2.86 6.44 -18.01
CA GLN A 244 4.25 6.86 -18.28
C GLN A 244 5.28 6.05 -17.48
N ASN A 245 4.81 5.19 -16.58
CA ASN A 245 5.66 4.35 -15.76
C ASN A 245 4.94 3.05 -15.39
N MET A 246 5.73 2.01 -15.12
CA MET A 246 5.25 0.68 -14.79
C MET A 246 4.63 0.60 -13.40
N PHE A 247 5.11 1.43 -12.45
CA PHE A 247 4.58 1.44 -11.09
C PHE A 247 3.08 1.79 -11.08
N ASP A 248 2.69 2.90 -11.72
CA ASP A 248 1.30 3.32 -11.85
C ASP A 248 0.48 2.27 -12.61
N ALA A 249 1.05 1.67 -13.66
CA ALA A 249 0.38 0.60 -14.42
C ALA A 249 0.12 -0.65 -13.56
N MET A 250 1.05 -1.05 -12.70
CA MET A 250 0.89 -2.19 -11.79
C MET A 250 -0.07 -1.89 -10.63
N VAL A 251 -0.06 -0.65 -10.12
CA VAL A 251 -1.05 -0.20 -9.14
C VAL A 251 -2.46 -0.26 -9.75
N ASP A 252 -2.65 0.30 -10.94
CA ASP A 252 -3.96 0.31 -11.59
C ASP A 252 -4.40 -1.06 -12.10
N ALA A 253 -3.48 -1.94 -12.44
CA ALA A 253 -3.77 -3.35 -12.67
C ALA A 253 -4.31 -4.03 -11.39
N THR A 254 -3.76 -3.68 -10.22
CA THR A 254 -4.30 -4.16 -8.93
C THR A 254 -5.71 -3.63 -8.68
N VAL A 255 -5.94 -2.34 -8.94
CA VAL A 255 -7.27 -1.71 -8.82
C VAL A 255 -8.27 -2.37 -9.76
N ALA A 256 -7.91 -2.57 -11.04
CA ALA A 256 -8.77 -3.24 -12.02
C ALA A 256 -9.08 -4.69 -11.63
N ALA A 257 -8.11 -5.42 -11.06
CA ALA A 257 -8.34 -6.78 -10.57
C ALA A 257 -9.30 -6.82 -9.37
N LEU A 258 -9.22 -5.84 -8.46
CA LEU A 258 -10.15 -5.69 -7.33
C LEU A 258 -11.56 -5.34 -7.81
N ASP A 259 -11.69 -4.39 -8.75
CA ASP A 259 -12.96 -3.98 -9.34
C ASP A 259 -13.67 -5.18 -10.01
N LYS A 260 -12.94 -6.00 -10.79
CA LYS A 260 -13.49 -7.22 -11.41
C LYS A 260 -13.97 -8.27 -10.41
N LEU A 261 -13.38 -8.31 -9.21
CA LEU A 261 -13.84 -9.18 -8.12
C LEU A 261 -15.01 -8.58 -7.32
N GLY A 262 -15.40 -7.33 -7.60
CA GLY A 262 -16.48 -6.62 -6.91
C GLY A 262 -16.03 -5.84 -5.67
N TYR A 263 -14.75 -5.50 -5.55
CA TYR A 263 -14.19 -4.78 -4.40
C TYR A 263 -13.51 -3.44 -4.78
N PRO A 264 -14.19 -2.53 -5.52
CA PRO A 264 -13.57 -1.30 -6.03
C PRO A 264 -13.15 -0.31 -4.93
N ASP A 265 -13.76 -0.40 -3.74
CA ASP A 265 -13.53 0.55 -2.64
C ASP A 265 -12.33 0.18 -1.75
N ILE A 266 -11.69 -0.97 -1.98
CA ILE A 266 -10.53 -1.40 -1.18
C ILE A 266 -9.32 -0.54 -1.55
N ARG A 267 -8.79 0.19 -0.57
CA ARG A 267 -7.58 0.99 -0.74
C ARG A 267 -6.35 0.09 -0.95
N VAL A 268 -5.55 0.37 -1.96
CA VAL A 268 -4.29 -0.32 -2.24
C VAL A 268 -3.12 0.41 -1.58
N VAL A 269 -2.25 -0.34 -0.91
CA VAL A 269 -0.96 0.14 -0.38
C VAL A 269 0.15 -0.73 -0.92
N VAL A 270 1.19 -0.11 -1.48
CA VAL A 270 2.36 -0.85 -2.00
C VAL A 270 3.30 -1.17 -0.84
N ALA A 271 3.22 -2.39 -0.32
CA ALA A 271 3.98 -2.86 0.84
C ALA A 271 5.47 -3.12 0.55
N GLY A 272 5.86 -3.12 -0.72
CA GLY A 272 7.24 -3.27 -1.14
C GLY A 272 7.38 -2.99 -2.62
N THR A 273 8.33 -2.13 -2.97
CA THR A 273 8.77 -1.87 -4.34
C THR A 273 10.22 -1.38 -4.32
N GLY A 274 10.99 -1.64 -5.38
CA GLY A 274 12.40 -1.29 -5.39
C GLY A 274 13.08 -1.75 -6.68
N TRP A 275 14.40 -1.60 -6.70
CA TRP A 275 15.23 -2.05 -7.80
C TRP A 275 16.59 -2.52 -7.26
N PRO A 276 17.07 -3.71 -7.64
CA PRO A 276 18.34 -4.23 -7.14
C PRO A 276 19.52 -3.44 -7.73
N SER A 277 20.48 -3.16 -6.87
CA SER A 277 21.73 -2.47 -7.22
C SER A 277 22.81 -3.38 -7.79
N GLU A 278 22.61 -4.69 -7.75
CA GLU A 278 23.51 -5.69 -8.34
C GLU A 278 22.71 -6.97 -8.61
N GLY A 279 22.94 -7.57 -9.79
CA GLY A 279 22.32 -8.83 -10.19
C GLY A 279 23.28 -9.78 -10.89
N THR A 280 22.71 -10.82 -11.49
CA THR A 280 23.45 -11.84 -12.24
C THR A 280 23.81 -11.35 -13.65
N ASP A 281 24.69 -12.07 -14.35
CA ASP A 281 25.15 -11.70 -15.71
C ASP A 281 24.02 -11.51 -16.73
N ASP A 282 22.87 -12.17 -16.52
CA ASP A 282 21.66 -12.07 -17.33
C ASP A 282 20.71 -10.94 -16.89
N GLN A 283 21.09 -10.14 -15.89
CA GLN A 283 20.32 -9.03 -15.33
C GLN A 283 21.15 -7.73 -15.25
N PRO A 284 21.71 -7.23 -16.37
CA PRO A 284 22.59 -6.06 -16.38
C PRO A 284 21.89 -4.77 -15.90
N GLU A 285 20.57 -4.73 -15.91
CA GLU A 285 19.80 -3.59 -15.41
C GLU A 285 19.75 -3.53 -13.88
N ALA A 286 20.13 -4.59 -13.17
CA ALA A 286 20.36 -4.58 -11.74
C ALA A 286 21.72 -3.92 -11.45
N SER A 287 21.77 -2.59 -11.45
CA SER A 287 23.00 -1.81 -11.26
C SER A 287 22.78 -0.66 -10.27
N PRO A 288 23.85 -0.12 -9.64
CA PRO A 288 23.69 0.96 -8.69
C PRO A 288 23.09 2.23 -9.31
N VAL A 289 23.40 2.50 -10.59
CA VAL A 289 22.89 3.65 -11.33
C VAL A 289 21.39 3.55 -11.54
N ILE A 290 20.90 2.41 -12.05
CA ILE A 290 19.47 2.24 -12.32
C ILE A 290 18.68 2.13 -11.02
N ALA A 291 19.24 1.50 -9.97
CA ALA A 291 18.60 1.46 -8.67
C ALA A 291 18.42 2.84 -8.05
N ALA A 292 19.42 3.72 -8.18
CA ALA A 292 19.32 5.11 -7.78
C ALA A 292 18.26 5.87 -8.58
N GLU A 293 18.29 5.75 -9.92
CA GLU A 293 17.31 6.43 -10.79
C GLU A 293 15.87 5.99 -10.51
N TYR A 294 15.64 4.68 -10.37
CA TYR A 294 14.32 4.14 -10.04
C TYR A 294 13.81 4.73 -8.72
N THR A 295 14.66 4.70 -7.69
CA THR A 295 14.26 5.15 -6.35
C THR A 295 14.01 6.66 -6.33
N GLU A 296 14.89 7.47 -6.93
CA GLU A 296 14.71 8.92 -7.02
C GLU A 296 13.41 9.28 -7.76
N ARG A 297 13.16 8.65 -8.91
CA ARG A 297 11.97 8.94 -9.72
C ARG A 297 10.69 8.43 -9.06
N LEU A 298 10.72 7.29 -8.38
CA LEU A 298 9.60 6.82 -7.56
C LEU A 298 9.26 7.83 -6.45
N VAL A 299 10.27 8.29 -5.70
CA VAL A 299 10.07 9.26 -4.63
C VAL A 299 9.54 10.58 -5.18
N SER A 300 10.11 11.07 -6.28
CA SER A 300 9.62 12.28 -6.98
C SER A 300 8.17 12.12 -7.45
N ARG A 301 7.84 10.98 -8.05
CA ARG A 301 6.49 10.64 -8.52
C ARG A 301 5.47 10.68 -7.40
N LEU A 302 5.77 10.06 -6.27
CA LEU A 302 4.87 10.01 -5.11
C LEU A 302 4.81 11.37 -4.39
N SER A 303 5.94 12.08 -4.31
CA SER A 303 6.04 13.42 -3.72
C SER A 303 5.30 14.51 -4.52
N SER A 304 4.99 14.25 -5.78
CA SER A 304 4.16 15.17 -6.58
C SER A 304 2.73 15.30 -6.04
N GLY A 305 2.24 14.28 -5.32
CA GLY A 305 0.85 14.18 -4.87
C GLY A 305 -0.15 13.82 -5.96
N ALA A 306 0.29 13.58 -7.20
CA ALA A 306 -0.61 13.09 -8.25
C ALA A 306 -1.02 11.64 -7.95
N GLY A 307 -2.29 11.30 -8.18
CA GLY A 307 -2.75 9.92 -8.19
C GLY A 307 -2.37 9.18 -9.48
N THR A 308 -2.78 7.92 -9.60
CA THR A 308 -2.53 7.11 -10.81
C THR A 308 -3.51 7.48 -11.93
N PRO A 309 -3.31 7.05 -13.19
CA PRO A 309 -4.27 7.29 -14.27
C PRO A 309 -5.71 6.83 -13.96
N ALA A 310 -5.90 5.69 -13.29
CA ALA A 310 -7.22 5.21 -12.90
C ALA A 310 -7.76 5.87 -11.63
N LEU A 311 -6.89 6.35 -10.73
CA LEU A 311 -7.26 7.03 -9.49
C LEU A 311 -6.52 8.38 -9.37
N PRO A 312 -6.85 9.39 -10.18
CA PRO A 312 -6.07 10.63 -10.31
C PRO A 312 -6.02 11.48 -9.03
N ASP A 313 -7.01 11.33 -8.16
CA ASP A 313 -7.14 12.08 -6.91
C ASP A 313 -6.54 11.35 -5.69
N VAL A 314 -6.02 10.13 -5.87
CA VAL A 314 -5.50 9.29 -4.78
C VAL A 314 -4.03 9.00 -5.01
N THR A 315 -3.15 9.69 -4.28
CA THR A 315 -1.71 9.37 -4.30
C THR A 315 -1.47 7.99 -3.68
N PRO A 316 -0.74 7.08 -4.35
CA PRO A 316 -0.38 5.79 -3.76
C PRO A 316 0.50 5.95 -2.52
N VAL A 317 0.29 5.10 -1.51
CA VAL A 317 1.27 4.89 -0.44
C VAL A 317 2.18 3.75 -0.86
N ALA A 318 3.50 3.94 -0.75
CA ALA A 318 4.48 2.92 -1.08
C ALA A 318 5.62 2.82 -0.07
N TYR A 319 6.09 1.60 0.16
CA TYR A 319 7.30 1.32 0.94
C TYR A 319 8.42 0.87 0.01
N ILE A 320 9.55 1.58 0.09
CA ILE A 320 10.77 1.20 -0.63
C ILE A 320 11.33 -0.05 0.04
N PHE A 321 11.44 -1.11 -0.74
CA PHE A 321 12.07 -2.36 -0.35
C PHE A 321 13.51 -2.36 -0.91
N SER A 322 14.54 -2.31 -0.07
CA SER A 322 14.53 -2.31 1.42
C SER A 322 15.51 -1.30 2.00
N LEU A 323 15.50 -1.12 3.32
CA LEU A 323 16.45 -0.23 3.99
C LEU A 323 17.90 -0.72 3.83
N PHE A 324 18.15 -1.99 4.14
CA PHE A 324 19.46 -2.62 4.04
C PHE A 324 19.45 -3.78 3.04
N ASP A 325 20.64 -4.07 2.52
CA ASP A 325 20.94 -5.31 1.82
C ASP A 325 20.86 -6.49 2.80
N GLY A 326 20.24 -7.59 2.36
CA GLY A 326 19.96 -8.76 3.20
C GLY A 326 19.20 -9.82 2.42
N PRO A 327 19.14 -11.07 2.90
CA PRO A 327 18.50 -12.15 2.18
C PRO A 327 17.00 -11.86 2.01
N MET A 328 16.53 -11.72 0.77
CA MET A 328 15.10 -11.65 0.48
C MET A 328 14.34 -12.91 0.92
N VAL A 329 13.02 -12.70 1.07
CA VAL A 329 11.98 -13.72 0.95
C VAL A 329 12.27 -14.65 -0.24
N ALA A 330 12.13 -15.96 -0.01
CA ALA A 330 12.54 -17.03 -0.91
C ALA A 330 12.14 -16.83 -2.38
N GLY A 331 13.09 -17.04 -3.31
CA GLY A 331 12.80 -17.22 -4.75
C GLY A 331 13.54 -16.34 -5.76
N MET A 332 14.56 -15.54 -5.38
CA MET A 332 15.31 -14.69 -6.34
C MET A 332 16.84 -14.77 -6.22
N PRO A 333 17.60 -14.77 -7.34
CA PRO A 333 19.07 -14.70 -7.35
C PRO A 333 19.63 -13.35 -6.88
N THR A 334 18.96 -12.23 -7.20
CA THR A 334 19.30 -10.85 -6.79
C THR A 334 18.96 -10.52 -5.33
N ALA A 335 18.63 -11.55 -4.54
CA ALA A 335 18.02 -11.42 -3.22
C ALA A 335 18.78 -10.57 -2.20
N TRP A 336 20.04 -10.20 -2.46
CA TRP A 336 20.89 -9.54 -1.48
C TRP A 336 20.98 -8.02 -1.64
N ASN A 337 20.74 -7.46 -2.83
CA ASN A 337 21.23 -6.12 -3.20
C ASN A 337 20.14 -5.05 -3.40
N TRP A 338 19.07 -5.11 -2.59
CA TRP A 338 17.90 -4.21 -2.67
C TRP A 338 17.94 -3.04 -1.69
N GLY A 339 18.92 -3.02 -0.78
CA GLY A 339 19.09 -1.99 0.21
C GLY A 339 19.37 -0.64 -0.42
N ILE A 340 18.74 0.40 0.14
CA ILE A 340 19.08 1.80 -0.15
C ILE A 340 20.23 2.29 0.73
N TRP A 341 20.49 1.65 1.87
CA TRP A 341 21.59 1.95 2.79
C TRP A 341 22.53 0.75 2.95
N THR A 342 23.80 1.05 3.22
CA THR A 342 24.78 0.06 3.66
C THR A 342 24.61 -0.26 5.14
N LYS A 343 25.18 -1.37 5.61
CA LYS A 343 25.17 -1.73 7.04
C LYS A 343 25.90 -0.72 7.93
N ASP A 344 26.78 0.10 7.35
CA ASP A 344 27.48 1.20 8.02
C ASP A 344 26.64 2.49 8.07
N MET A 345 25.32 2.40 7.85
CA MET A 345 24.38 3.53 7.89
C MET A 345 24.65 4.61 6.84
N GLN A 346 25.32 4.26 5.75
CA GLN A 346 25.54 5.18 4.63
C GLN A 346 24.49 4.96 3.55
N GLN A 347 23.94 6.05 3.00
CA GLN A 347 23.06 5.95 1.84
C GLN A 347 23.86 5.50 0.62
N LYS A 348 23.40 4.47 -0.10
CA LYS A 348 23.99 4.03 -1.37
C LYS A 348 23.76 5.05 -2.48
N TYR A 349 22.66 5.81 -2.37
CA TYR A 349 22.29 6.94 -3.18
C TYR A 349 21.32 7.84 -2.40
N ILE A 350 21.23 9.11 -2.78
CA ILE A 350 20.39 10.10 -2.09
C ILE A 350 18.92 9.76 -2.32
N VAL A 351 18.14 9.71 -1.23
CA VAL A 351 16.68 9.53 -1.28
C VAL A 351 16.02 10.65 -0.49
N ASP A 352 15.26 11.52 -1.17
CA ASP A 352 14.59 12.67 -0.55
C ASP A 352 13.22 12.30 0.04
N PHE A 353 13.24 11.62 1.20
CA PHE A 353 12.02 11.28 1.93
C PHE A 353 11.30 12.52 2.49
N ALA A 354 12.01 13.62 2.76
CA ALA A 354 11.45 14.83 3.33
C ALA A 354 10.45 15.52 2.39
N SER A 355 10.72 15.53 1.08
CA SER A 355 9.77 16.01 0.08
C SER A 355 8.47 15.18 0.07
N ALA A 356 8.56 13.85 0.25
CA ALA A 356 7.41 12.96 0.31
C ALA A 356 6.56 13.14 1.57
N ALA A 357 7.16 13.54 2.68
CA ALA A 357 6.46 13.81 3.94
C ALA A 357 5.44 14.96 3.82
N ASN A 358 5.70 15.92 2.94
CA ASN A 358 4.94 17.19 2.83
C ASN A 358 3.68 17.14 1.95
N VAL A 359 3.43 16.03 1.24
CA VAL A 359 2.31 15.91 0.28
C VAL A 359 0.94 16.14 0.94
N GLY A 360 0.71 15.56 2.12
CA GLY A 360 -0.54 15.73 2.88
C GLY A 360 -0.81 17.19 3.31
N GLY A 361 0.21 18.04 3.40
CA GLY A 361 0.06 19.47 3.74
C GLY A 361 -0.33 20.37 2.56
N ARG A 362 0.01 19.97 1.32
CA ARG A 362 -0.20 20.79 0.12
C ARG A 362 -1.66 20.73 -0.35
N ALA A 363 -2.27 19.54 -0.34
CA ALA A 363 -3.69 19.34 -0.64
C ALA A 363 -4.59 20.17 0.30
N ARG A 364 -4.24 20.27 1.59
CA ARG A 364 -4.95 21.06 2.60
C ARG A 364 -4.94 22.58 2.29
N ARG A 365 -3.83 23.13 1.78
CA ARG A 365 -3.77 24.56 1.40
C ARG A 365 -4.64 24.85 0.18
N THR A 366 -4.67 23.95 -0.80
CA THR A 366 -5.51 24.11 -2.00
C THR A 366 -6.99 24.01 -1.67
N LEU A 367 -7.40 23.03 -0.84
CA LEU A 367 -8.80 22.87 -0.41
C LEU A 367 -9.29 24.03 0.47
N ILE A 368 -8.46 24.52 1.40
CA ILE A 368 -8.81 25.72 2.21
C ILE A 368 -8.93 26.95 1.30
N SER A 369 -8.05 27.10 0.31
CA SER A 369 -8.12 28.22 -0.65
C SER A 369 -9.36 28.13 -1.56
N ALA A 370 -9.76 26.93 -1.97
CA ALA A 370 -10.97 26.70 -2.75
C ALA A 370 -12.22 26.98 -1.89
N ALA A 371 -12.30 26.45 -0.66
CA ALA A 371 -13.40 26.71 0.25
C ALA A 371 -13.54 28.21 0.61
N ALA A 372 -12.42 28.91 0.78
CA ALA A 372 -12.41 30.37 0.98
C ALA A 372 -12.89 31.14 -0.27
N GLY A 373 -12.53 30.67 -1.47
CA GLY A 373 -13.03 31.22 -2.74
C GLY A 373 -14.53 31.02 -2.93
N TRP A 374 -15.06 29.86 -2.53
CA TRP A 374 -16.50 29.57 -2.57
C TRP A 374 -17.28 30.39 -1.54
N ALA A 375 -16.76 30.56 -0.33
CA ALA A 375 -17.38 31.43 0.69
C ALA A 375 -17.43 32.90 0.26
N ALA A 376 -16.39 33.40 -0.43
CA ALA A 376 -16.37 34.74 -1.00
C ALA A 376 -17.37 34.91 -2.16
N ALA A 377 -17.57 33.87 -2.98
CA ALA A 377 -18.54 33.89 -4.08
C ALA A 377 -20.00 33.87 -3.59
N VAL A 378 -20.29 33.19 -2.47
CA VAL A 378 -21.64 33.15 -1.87
C VAL A 378 -21.97 34.46 -1.14
N ALA A 379 -20.97 35.14 -0.57
CA ALA A 379 -21.15 36.45 0.07
C ALA A 379 -21.40 37.61 -0.92
N LEU A 380 -21.23 37.38 -2.22
CA LEU A 380 -21.54 38.37 -3.29
C LEU A 380 -22.96 38.20 -3.88
N PHE A 381 -23.74 37.22 -3.40
CA PHE A 381 -25.10 36.94 -3.84
C PHE A 381 -26.15 36.99 -2.72
N TRP A 382 -25.84 37.66 -1.61
CA TRP A 382 -26.80 38.00 -0.55
C TRP A 382 -26.73 39.47 -0.15
#